data_AF-A0AAJ2NMG3-F1
#
_entry.id   AF-A0AAJ2NMG3-F1
#
_cell.length_a   1.000
_cell.length_b   1.000
_cell.length_c   1.000
_cell.angle_alpha   90.00
_cell.angle_beta   90.00
_cell.angle_gamma   90.00
#
_symmetry.space_group_name_H-M   'P 1'
#
loop_
_entity.id
_entity.type
_entity.pdbx_description
1 polymer ?
#
loop_
_entity_poly.entity_id
_entity_poly.type
_entity_poly.pdbx_seq_one_letter_code
_entity_poly.pdbx_strand_id
1 'polypeptide(L)' 'MINHHLLRAAQSKAAIALFIGDGAMWMAAYDEMKVAIGYPWHRGKSNQRGGEHAMG' A
#
# COMPACT_ATOMS: atom_id res chain seq x y z
N MET A 1 4.42 -10.17 -0.29
CA MET A 1 3.48 -11.01 0.50
C MET A 1 2.31 -10.12 0.87
N ILE A 2 1.07 -10.54 0.61
CA ILE A 2 -0.14 -9.73 0.84
C ILE A 2 -0.53 -9.83 2.31
N ASN A 3 -0.78 -8.68 2.96
CA ASN A 3 -1.34 -8.67 4.31
C ASN A 3 -2.88 -8.64 4.23
N HIS A 4 -3.49 -9.83 4.30
CA HIS A 4 -4.94 -9.99 4.17
C HIS A 4 -5.76 -9.28 5.27
N HIS A 5 -5.23 -9.18 6.49
CA HIS A 5 -5.90 -8.46 7.58
C HIS A 5 -5.95 -6.96 7.30
N LEU A 6 -4.82 -6.40 6.87
CA LEU A 6 -4.72 -4.98 6.54
C LEU A 6 -5.55 -4.64 5.29
N LEU A 7 -5.58 -5.54 4.31
CA LEU A 7 -6.41 -5.39 3.12
C LEU A 7 -7.90 -5.34 3.46
N ARG A 8 -8.37 -6.23 4.34
CA ARG A 8 -9.77 -6.26 4.79
C ARG A 8 -10.15 -4.99 5.55
N ALA A 9 -9.27 -4.49 6.41
CA ALA A 9 -9.49 -3.24 7.13
C ALA A 9 -9.61 -2.05 6.17
N ALA A 10 -8.71 -1.94 5.19
CA ALA A 10 -8.72 -0.88 4.19
C ALA A 10 -9.98 -0.95 3.30
N GLN A 11 -10.44 -2.15 2.94
CA GLN A 11 -11.70 -2.36 2.21
C GLN A 11 -12.92 -1.90 3.01
N SER A 12 -12.99 -2.23 4.30
CA SER A 12 -14.05 -1.72 5.18
C SER A 12 -14.00 -0.20 5.29
N LYS A 13 -12.81 0.41 5.39
CA LYS A 13 -12.64 1.87 5.41
C LYS A 13 -13.13 2.53 4.11
N ALA A 14 -12.83 1.95 2.96
CA ALA A 14 -13.34 2.45 1.68
C ALA A 14 -14.86 2.33 1.56
N ALA A 15 -15.47 1.24 2.08
CA ALA A 15 -16.92 1.10 2.11
C ALA A 15 -17.59 2.19 2.97
N ILE A 16 -17.00 2.52 4.13
CA ILE A 16 -17.47 3.63 4.98
C ILE A 16 -17.33 4.96 4.24
N ALA A 17 -16.17 5.22 3.61
CA ALA A 17 -15.92 6.44 2.85
C ALA A 17 -16.95 6.67 1.74
N LEU A 18 -17.31 5.61 1.00
CA LEU A 18 -18.37 5.66 -0.01
C LEU A 18 -19.74 5.93 0.59
N PHE A 19 -20.06 5.33 1.74
CA PHE A 19 -21.34 5.53 2.42
C PHE A 19 -21.54 6.97 2.90
N ILE A 20 -20.48 7.61 3.41
CA ILE A 20 -20.54 8.99 3.92
C ILE A 20 -20.18 10.05 2.86
N GLY A 21 -19.71 9.64 1.67
CA GLY A 21 -19.28 10.55 0.61
C GLY A 21 -17.96 11.28 0.89
N ASP A 22 -17.09 10.73 1.75
CA ASP A 22 -15.81 11.34 2.12
C ASP A 22 -14.68 10.89 1.17
N GLY A 23 -14.39 11.75 0.19
CA GLY A 23 -13.33 11.50 -0.79
C GLY A 23 -11.92 11.43 -0.19
N ALA A 24 -11.64 12.15 0.90
CA ALA A 24 -10.33 12.13 1.55
C ALA A 24 -10.11 10.79 2.29
N MET A 25 -11.16 10.31 2.97
CA MET A 25 -11.14 8.98 3.60
C MET A 25 -10.98 7.87 2.56
N TRP A 26 -11.62 8.00 1.40
CA TRP A 26 -11.49 7.05 0.29
C TRP A 26 -10.04 6.99 -0.23
N MET A 27 -9.41 8.14 -0.44
CA MET A 27 -8.01 8.20 -0.88
C MET A 27 -7.05 7.57 0.14
N ALA A 28 -7.27 7.80 1.43
CA ALA A 28 -6.50 7.17 2.50
C ALA A 28 -6.69 5.64 2.52
N ALA A 29 -7.93 5.16 2.38
CA ALA A 29 -8.22 3.72 2.31
C ALA A 29 -7.55 3.07 1.09
N TYR A 30 -7.56 3.76 -0.06
CA TYR A 30 -6.90 3.29 -1.27
C TYR A 30 -5.37 3.18 -1.12
N ASP A 31 -4.76 4.11 -0.39
CA ASP A 31 -3.34 4.06 -0.06
C ASP A 31 -2.99 2.86 0.84
N GLU A 32 -3.82 2.62 1.86
CA GLU A 32 -3.70 1.46 2.74
C GLU A 32 -3.86 0.13 1.97
N MET A 33 -4.77 0.06 0.99
CA MET A 33 -4.90 -1.11 0.10
C MET A 33 -3.61 -1.37 -0.69
N LYS A 34 -2.99 -0.32 -1.23
CA LYS A 34 -1.71 -0.44 -1.96
C LYS A 34 -0.60 -0.96 -1.06
N VAL A 35 -0.51 -0.46 0.17
CA VAL A 35 0.43 -0.99 1.17
C VAL A 35 0.13 -2.46 1.49
N ALA A 36 -1.15 -2.81 1.68
CA ALA A 36 -1.57 -4.18 2.02
C ALA A 36 -1.20 -5.22 0.95
N ILE A 37 -1.34 -4.85 -0.33
CA ILE A 37 -0.99 -5.73 -1.45
C ILE A 37 0.52 -5.70 -1.78
N GLY A 38 1.31 -4.89 -1.07
CA GLY A 38 2.74 -4.72 -1.33
C GLY A 38 3.01 -4.02 -2.65
N TYR A 39 2.14 -3.07 -3.03
CA TYR A 39 2.30 -2.29 -4.27
C TYR A 39 3.64 -1.54 -4.22
N PRO A 40 4.50 -1.68 -5.23
CA PRO A 40 5.78 -1.00 -5.26
C PRO A 40 5.53 0.51 -5.36
N TRP A 41 5.86 1.22 -4.28
CA TRP A 41 5.85 2.67 -4.27
C TRP A 41 6.96 3.18 -5.19
N HIS A 42 6.61 3.66 -6.38
CA HIS A 42 7.53 4.39 -7.28
C HIS A 42 7.85 5.80 -6.73
N ARG A 43 8.22 5.91 -5.45
CA ARG A 43 8.81 7.10 -4.84
C ARG A 43 10.13 6.69 -4.18
N GLY A 44 11.18 6.62 -5.01
CA GLY A 44 12.57 6.69 -4.54
C GLY A 44 13.11 5.46 -3.78
N LYS A 45 13.24 4.33 -4.46
CA LYS A 45 14.44 3.49 -4.30
C LYS A 45 14.96 3.06 -5.66
N SER A 46 15.47 4.03 -6.42
CA SER A 46 16.71 3.77 -7.13
C SER A 46 17.73 3.37 -6.06
N ASN A 47 18.30 2.18 -6.17
CA ASN A 47 19.48 1.72 -5.43
C ASN A 47 19.30 1.09 -4.04
N GLN A 48 18.60 -0.05 -3.90
CA GLN A 48 18.88 -1.02 -2.82
C GLN A 48 18.74 -2.51 -3.26
N ARG A 49 18.96 -2.82 -4.54
CA ARG A 49 19.07 -4.20 -5.04
C ARG A 49 20.16 -4.25 -6.12
N GLY A 50 21.41 -4.28 -5.68
CA GLY A 50 22.56 -4.36 -6.59
C GLY A 50 23.92 -4.28 -5.88
N GLY A 51 24.04 -4.84 -4.67
CA GLY A 51 25.26 -4.71 -3.86
C GLY A 51 25.60 -5.92 -3.00
N GLU A 52 25.09 -7.10 -3.33
CA GLU A 52 25.48 -8.35 -2.69
C GLU A 52 26.01 -9.23 -3.83
N HIS A 53 27.24 -9.76 -3.70
CA HIS A 53 28.00 -10.52 -4.71
C HIS A 53 29.05 -9.76 -5.59
N ALA A 54 29.81 -8.82 -5.00
CA ALA A 54 31.13 -8.47 -5.56
C ALA A 54 32.10 -8.00 -4.47
N MET A 55 32.57 -8.92 -3.63
CA MET A 55 33.85 -8.78 -2.93
C MET A 55 34.51 -10.16 -2.98
N GLY A 56 35.68 -10.20 -3.63
CA GLY A 56 36.57 -11.37 -3.65
C GLY A 56 37.38 -11.49 -2.36
#